data_AF-A0A933VD67-F1
#
_entry.id   AF-A0A933VD67-F1
#
_cell.length_a   1.000
_cell.length_b   1.000
_cell.length_c   1.000
_cell.angle_alpha   90.00
_cell.angle_beta   90.00
_cell.angle_gamma   90.00
#
_symmetry.space_group_name_H-M   'P 1'
#
loop_
_entity.id
_entity.type
_entity.pdbx_description
1 polymer ?
#
loop_
_entity_poly.entity_id
_entity_poly.type
_entity_poly.pdbx_seq_one_letter_code
_entity_poly.pdbx_strand_id
1 'polypeptide(L)'
;MDTQIIVALIGVVGSALVAVLNQLLAHRVKASETKIAKLYALSMSENAFGQLKKLSTGNFGGFWLDPNLTVGLAAEINYFKILGYIEFKNIADTRDLPKGDHPNENLSDYIRVTPQGHAFIALRSEAKALENA
;
A
#
# COMPACT_ATOMS: atom_id res chain seq x y z
N MET A 1 -60.92 14.40 0.86
CA MET A 1 -59.57 13.88 0.53
C MET A 1 -58.75 14.02 1.80
N ASP A 2 -58.40 12.91 2.44
CA ASP A 2 -57.86 12.89 3.80
C ASP A 2 -56.46 13.48 3.87
N THR A 3 -56.33 14.60 4.59
CA THR A 3 -55.06 15.33 4.81
C THR A 3 -53.97 14.42 5.38
N GLN A 4 -54.35 13.37 6.14
CA GLN A 4 -53.43 12.38 6.68
C GLN A 4 -52.75 11.50 5.60
N ILE A 5 -53.44 11.20 4.50
CA ILE A 5 -52.89 10.39 3.39
C ILE A 5 -51.82 11.19 2.64
N ILE A 6 -52.04 12.50 2.43
CA ILE A 6 -51.11 13.39 1.74
C ILE A 6 -49.82 13.56 2.55
N VAL A 7 -49.94 13.75 3.87
CA VAL A 7 -48.77 13.90 4.76
C VAL A 7 -47.94 12.61 4.82
N ALA A 8 -48.59 11.44 4.87
CA ALA A 8 -47.91 10.16 4.83
C ALA A 8 -47.17 9.93 3.49
N LEU A 9 -47.79 10.25 2.35
CA LEU A 9 -47.15 10.16 1.04
C LEU A 9 -45.93 11.07 0.91
N ILE A 10 -46.03 12.33 1.38
CA ILE A 10 -44.90 13.28 1.35
C ILE A 10 -43.74 12.78 2.24
N GLY A 11 -44.05 12.26 3.43
CA GLY A 11 -43.04 11.68 4.33
C GLY A 11 -42.31 10.46 3.72
N VAL A 12 -43.04 9.55 3.08
CA VAL A 12 -42.47 8.36 2.43
C VAL A 12 -41.63 8.73 1.21
N VAL A 13 -42.11 9.67 0.37
CA VAL A 13 -41.37 10.14 -0.81
C VAL A 13 -40.08 10.86 -0.38
N GLY A 14 -40.14 11.72 0.63
CA GLY A 14 -38.95 12.40 1.18
C GLY A 14 -37.92 11.40 1.74
N SER A 15 -38.37 10.38 2.45
CA SER A 15 -37.51 9.31 3.01
C SER A 15 -36.82 8.49 1.92
N ALA A 16 -37.56 8.10 0.88
CA ALA A 16 -37.03 7.35 -0.25
C ALA A 16 -35.99 8.17 -1.04
N LEU A 17 -36.25 9.46 -1.25
CA LEU A 17 -35.33 10.35 -1.96
C LEU A 17 -34.01 10.52 -1.20
N VAL A 18 -34.08 10.68 0.13
CA VAL A 18 -32.91 10.74 1.01
C VAL A 18 -32.12 9.42 0.98
N ALA A 19 -32.80 8.27 1.00
CA ALA A 19 -32.13 6.96 0.91
C ALA A 19 -31.38 6.78 -0.43
N VAL A 20 -31.99 7.18 -1.54
CA VAL A 20 -31.36 7.14 -2.87
C VAL A 20 -30.17 8.09 -2.94
N LEU A 21 -30.28 9.32 -2.41
CA LEU A 21 -29.17 10.27 -2.32
C LEU A 21 -28.02 9.73 -1.48
N ASN A 22 -28.32 9.11 -0.33
CA ASN A 22 -27.31 8.47 0.51
C ASN A 22 -26.61 7.31 -0.20
N GLN A 23 -27.35 6.47 -0.92
CA GLN A 23 -26.75 5.38 -1.71
C GLN A 23 -25.85 5.91 -2.83
N LEU A 24 -26.27 6.96 -3.54
CA LEU A 24 -25.47 7.60 -4.59
C LEU A 24 -24.20 8.23 -4.01
N LEU A 25 -24.30 8.89 -2.85
CA LEU A 25 -23.16 9.48 -2.18
C LEU A 25 -22.17 8.39 -1.71
N ALA A 26 -22.68 7.33 -1.07
CA ALA A 26 -21.88 6.18 -0.66
C ALA A 26 -21.16 5.51 -1.85
N HIS A 27 -21.84 5.39 -2.99
CA HIS A 27 -21.24 4.83 -4.20
C HIS A 27 -20.14 5.73 -4.76
N ARG A 28 -20.33 7.06 -4.78
CA ARG A 28 -19.30 8.03 -5.21
C ARG A 28 -18.09 8.06 -4.28
N VAL A 29 -18.33 7.97 -2.97
CA VAL A 29 -17.26 7.87 -1.97
C VAL A 29 -16.45 6.60 -2.22
N LYS A 30 -17.12 5.44 -2.33
CA LYS A 30 -16.46 4.16 -2.60
C LYS A 30 -15.67 4.15 -3.91
N ALA A 31 -16.20 4.76 -4.98
CA ALA A 31 -15.50 4.90 -6.25
C ALA A 31 -14.23 5.78 -6.11
N SER A 32 -14.32 6.86 -5.33
CA SER A 32 -13.18 7.76 -5.07
C SER A 32 -12.12 7.09 -4.20
N GLU A 33 -12.53 6.37 -3.15
CA GLU A 33 -11.65 5.56 -2.30
C GLU A 33 -10.90 4.52 -3.13
N THR A 34 -11.59 3.81 -4.02
CA THR A 34 -10.98 2.82 -4.92
C THR A 34 -9.94 3.48 -5.84
N LYS A 35 -10.23 4.67 -6.38
CA LYS A 35 -9.29 5.41 -7.22
C LYS A 35 -8.05 5.84 -6.44
N ILE A 36 -8.22 6.35 -5.23
CA ILE A 36 -7.11 6.77 -4.35
C ILE A 36 -6.25 5.56 -3.96
N ALA A 37 -6.88 4.45 -3.57
CA ALA A 37 -6.18 3.21 -3.23
C ALA A 37 -5.36 2.69 -4.42
N LYS A 38 -5.91 2.73 -5.64
CA LYS A 38 -5.19 2.35 -6.87
C LYS A 38 -4.00 3.26 -7.16
N LEU A 39 -4.19 4.58 -7.09
CA LEU A 39 -3.09 5.55 -7.28
C LEU A 39 -1.98 5.34 -6.25
N TYR A 40 -2.34 5.14 -4.99
CA TYR A 40 -1.39 4.85 -3.92
C TYR A 40 -0.62 3.54 -4.18
N ALA A 41 -1.34 2.46 -4.50
CA ALA A 41 -0.76 1.15 -4.75
C ALA A 41 0.26 1.17 -5.91
N LEU A 42 0.00 1.98 -6.93
CA LEU A 42 0.84 2.12 -8.13
C LEU A 42 1.86 3.26 -8.05
N SER A 43 1.91 4.01 -6.95
CA SER A 43 2.79 5.19 -6.82
C SER A 43 4.28 4.85 -6.68
N MET A 44 4.61 3.68 -6.12
CA MET A 44 5.99 3.21 -6.00
C MET A 44 6.48 2.63 -7.34
N SER A 45 7.76 2.79 -7.68
CA SER A 45 8.32 2.20 -8.90
C SER A 45 8.27 0.66 -8.88
N GLU A 46 8.26 0.03 -10.05
CA GLU A 46 8.28 -1.43 -10.17
C GLU A 46 9.54 -2.06 -9.59
N ASN A 47 10.70 -1.40 -9.74
CA ASN A 47 11.96 -1.88 -9.17
C ASN A 47 11.90 -1.90 -7.64
N ALA A 48 11.48 -0.80 -7.03
CA ALA A 48 11.36 -0.71 -5.57
C ALA A 48 10.33 -1.73 -5.05
N PHE A 49 9.20 -1.88 -5.73
CA PHE A 49 8.23 -2.92 -5.37
C PHE A 49 8.82 -4.33 -5.48
N GLY A 50 9.60 -4.60 -6.54
CA GLY A 50 10.33 -5.84 -6.72
C GLY A 50 11.25 -6.15 -5.54
N GLN A 51 12.01 -5.17 -5.06
CA GLN A 51 12.87 -5.34 -3.89
C GLN A 51 12.08 -5.58 -2.61
N LEU A 52 11.01 -4.82 -2.36
CA LEU A 52 10.16 -5.01 -1.19
C LEU A 52 9.51 -6.41 -1.19
N LYS A 53 9.08 -6.88 -2.36
CA LYS A 53 8.53 -8.23 -2.55
C LYS A 53 9.61 -9.31 -2.36
N LYS A 54 10.84 -9.07 -2.81
CA LYS A 54 11.97 -9.97 -2.54
C LYS A 54 12.24 -10.07 -1.04
N LEU A 55 12.29 -8.93 -0.34
CA LEU A 55 12.49 -8.87 1.11
C LEU A 55 11.40 -9.64 1.87
N SER A 56 10.15 -9.58 1.41
CA SER A 56 9.02 -10.24 2.06
C SER A 56 9.07 -11.76 2.02
N THR A 57 9.89 -12.34 1.14
CA THR A 57 10.12 -13.80 1.10
C THR A 57 11.00 -14.30 2.24
N GLY A 58 11.74 -13.41 2.92
CA GLY A 58 12.78 -13.79 3.86
C GLY A 58 14.06 -14.34 3.20
N ASN A 59 14.10 -14.45 1.88
CA ASN A 59 15.25 -14.91 1.10
C ASN A 59 15.58 -13.92 -0.01
N PHE A 60 16.00 -12.71 0.37
CA PHE A 60 16.40 -11.68 -0.58
C PHE A 60 17.59 -12.13 -1.44
N GLY A 61 18.50 -12.88 -0.82
CA GLY A 61 19.77 -13.33 -1.38
C GLY A 61 20.84 -12.25 -1.39
N GLY A 62 21.88 -12.49 -2.20
CA GLY A 62 23.02 -11.58 -2.33
C GLY A 62 22.60 -10.19 -2.78
N PHE A 63 23.29 -9.19 -2.26
CA PHE A 63 22.96 -7.78 -2.46
C PHE A 63 24.21 -6.93 -2.61
N TRP A 64 24.03 -5.80 -3.29
CA TRP A 64 25.03 -4.74 -3.34
C TRP A 64 24.45 -3.47 -2.72
N LEU A 65 25.21 -2.85 -1.83
CA LEU A 65 24.85 -1.60 -1.18
C LEU A 65 25.91 -0.55 -1.47
N ASP A 66 25.51 0.61 -2.00
CA ASP A 66 26.42 1.71 -2.28
C ASP A 66 27.21 2.10 -1.02
N PRO A 67 28.55 2.13 -1.04
CA PRO A 67 29.35 2.53 0.12
C PRO A 67 29.02 3.91 0.68
N ASN A 68 28.51 4.82 -0.17
CA ASN A 68 28.10 6.16 0.23
C ASN A 68 26.61 6.26 0.61
N LEU A 69 25.83 5.19 0.44
CA LEU A 69 24.40 5.10 0.73
C LEU A 69 23.54 6.14 0.00
N THR A 70 23.98 6.56 -1.19
CA THR A 70 23.35 7.63 -1.97
C THR A 70 22.41 7.13 -3.05
N VAL A 71 22.58 5.89 -3.52
CA VAL A 71 21.88 5.37 -4.71
C VAL A 71 21.44 3.92 -4.57
N GLY A 72 20.57 3.50 -5.51
CA GLY A 72 20.15 2.11 -5.67
C GLY A 72 19.43 1.56 -4.45
N LEU A 73 19.81 0.34 -4.05
CA LEU A 73 19.15 -0.40 -2.96
C LEU A 73 19.17 0.36 -1.63
N ALA A 74 20.21 1.15 -1.35
CA ALA A 74 20.28 1.96 -0.12
C ALA A 74 19.17 3.03 -0.08
N ALA A 75 18.89 3.68 -1.21
CA ALA A 75 17.82 4.66 -1.32
C ALA A 75 16.44 3.99 -1.18
N GLU A 76 16.26 2.81 -1.77
CA GLU A 76 15.02 2.03 -1.67
C GLU A 76 14.76 1.54 -0.24
N ILE A 77 15.78 1.02 0.45
CA ILE A 77 15.68 0.62 1.86
C ILE A 77 15.28 1.82 2.74
N ASN A 78 15.93 2.98 2.56
CA ASN A 78 15.56 4.20 3.28
C ASN A 78 14.11 4.63 3.00
N TYR A 79 13.68 4.53 1.74
CA TYR A 79 12.30 4.82 1.38
C TYR A 79 11.31 3.86 2.07
N PHE A 80 11.58 2.56 2.07
CA PHE A 80 10.72 1.58 2.76
C PHE A 80 10.69 1.81 4.28
N LYS A 81 11.82 2.20 4.88
CA LYS A 81 11.91 2.57 6.30
C LYS A 81 11.00 3.75 6.62
N ILE A 82 11.08 4.82 5.82
CA ILE A 82 10.25 6.02 6.00
C ILE A 82 8.75 5.69 5.92
N LEU A 83 8.37 4.77 5.03
CA LEU A 83 6.99 4.31 4.89
C LEU A 83 6.55 3.32 5.98
N GLY A 84 7.46 2.83 6.82
CA GLY A 84 7.18 1.81 7.84
C GLY A 84 6.95 0.41 7.26
N TYR A 85 7.37 0.15 6.02
CA TYR A 85 7.18 -1.15 5.36
C TYR A 85 8.21 -2.19 5.76
N ILE A 86 9.34 -1.74 6.31
CA ILE A 86 10.40 -2.60 6.81
C ILE A 86 10.82 -2.15 8.20
N GLU A 87 11.50 -3.04 8.89
CA GLU A 87 12.21 -2.77 10.14
C GLU A 87 13.53 -3.54 10.18
N PHE A 88 14.48 -3.00 10.93
CA PHE A 88 15.80 -3.57 11.09
C PHE A 88 15.84 -4.62 12.20
N LYS A 89 16.60 -5.68 11.98
CA LYS A 89 16.89 -6.75 12.94
C LYS A 89 18.27 -6.53 13.51
N ASN A 90 18.37 -6.41 14.84
CA ASN A 90 19.64 -6.34 15.57
C ASN A 90 20.58 -5.19 15.17
N ILE A 91 20.15 -4.30 14.27
CA ILE A 91 20.84 -3.07 13.85
C ILE A 91 19.85 -1.92 13.87
N ALA A 92 20.34 -0.68 13.92
CA ALA A 92 19.47 0.48 14.10
C ALA A 92 19.02 1.10 12.77
N ASP A 93 19.89 1.10 11.76
CA ASP A 93 19.66 1.85 10.54
C ASP A 93 20.29 1.23 9.28
N THR A 94 19.91 1.74 8.11
CA THR A 94 20.54 1.45 6.80
C THR A 94 22.05 1.70 6.85
N ARG A 95 22.49 2.67 7.67
CA ARG A 95 23.91 2.99 7.88
C ARG A 95 24.71 1.86 8.53
N ASP A 96 24.04 0.93 9.21
CA ASP A 96 24.70 -0.17 9.91
C ASP A 96 24.80 -1.44 9.04
N LEU A 97 24.08 -1.49 7.91
CA LEU A 97 24.15 -2.59 6.95
C LEU A 97 25.56 -2.76 6.39
N PRO A 98 25.96 -3.98 6.01
CA PRO A 98 27.24 -4.18 5.35
C PRO A 98 27.22 -3.54 3.94
N LYS A 99 28.33 -2.89 3.57
CA LYS A 99 28.45 -2.03 2.38
C LYS A 99 29.34 -2.70 1.34
N GLY A 100 29.05 -2.42 0.07
CA GLY A 100 29.72 -3.03 -1.07
C GLY A 100 28.96 -4.25 -1.56
N ASP A 101 29.68 -5.21 -2.11
CA ASP A 101 29.11 -6.42 -2.71
C ASP A 101 29.08 -7.58 -1.70
N HIS A 102 27.90 -8.17 -1.52
CA HIS A 102 27.64 -9.26 -0.58
C HIS A 102 26.90 -10.42 -1.29
N PRO A 103 27.56 -11.15 -2.21
CA PRO A 103 26.91 -12.15 -3.06
C PRO A 103 26.47 -13.41 -2.30
N ASN A 104 27.06 -13.69 -1.14
CA ASN A 104 26.81 -14.90 -0.33
C ASN A 104 26.03 -14.61 0.96
N GLU A 105 25.60 -13.38 1.18
CA GLU A 105 24.80 -12.98 2.36
C GLU A 105 23.33 -12.79 1.95
N ASN A 106 22.44 -12.76 2.93
CA ASN A 106 21.03 -12.51 2.71
C ASN A 106 20.60 -11.22 3.41
N LEU A 107 20.13 -10.23 2.64
CA LEU A 107 19.67 -8.96 3.21
C LEU A 107 18.52 -9.15 4.24
N SER A 108 17.72 -10.21 4.06
CA SER A 108 16.65 -10.56 4.99
C SER A 108 17.15 -10.98 6.39
N ASP A 109 18.44 -11.20 6.58
CA ASP A 109 19.02 -11.44 7.90
C ASP A 109 19.11 -10.15 8.73
N TYR A 110 19.16 -9.00 8.06
CA TYR A 110 19.24 -7.67 8.67
C TYR A 110 17.91 -6.92 8.68
N ILE A 111 16.99 -7.27 7.79
CA ILE A 111 15.74 -6.52 7.57
C ILE A 111 14.58 -7.51 7.51
N ARG A 112 13.43 -7.15 8.10
CA ARG A 112 12.15 -7.82 7.83
C ARG A 112 11.11 -6.83 7.32
N VAL A 113 10.17 -7.35 6.54
CA VAL A 113 8.97 -6.62 6.13
C VAL A 113 7.98 -6.60 7.29
N THR A 114 7.38 -5.45 7.55
CA THR A 114 6.38 -5.26 8.61
C THR A 114 5.01 -5.77 8.15
N PRO A 115 4.03 -5.95 9.06
CA PRO A 115 2.65 -6.25 8.67
C PRO A 115 2.07 -5.22 7.68
N GLN A 116 2.40 -3.95 7.85
CA GLN A 116 2.00 -2.87 6.94
C GLN A 116 2.62 -3.05 5.55
N GLY A 117 3.91 -3.41 5.47
CA GLY A 117 4.57 -3.70 4.20
C GLY A 117 3.93 -4.87 3.46
N HIS A 118 3.54 -5.94 4.18
CA HIS A 118 2.80 -7.07 3.61
C HIS A 118 1.42 -6.66 3.09
N ALA A 119 0.69 -5.83 3.84
CA ALA A 119 -0.61 -5.31 3.39
C ALA A 119 -0.48 -4.46 2.11
N PHE A 120 0.56 -3.63 2.01
CA PHE A 120 0.85 -2.88 0.79
C PHE A 120 1.16 -3.81 -0.40
N ILE A 121 1.96 -4.86 -0.20
CA ILE A 121 2.27 -5.84 -1.26
C ILE A 121 0.99 -6.50 -1.79
N ALA A 122 0.08 -6.90 -0.91
CA ALA A 122 -1.20 -7.48 -1.30
C ALA A 122 -2.03 -6.49 -2.12
N LEU A 123 -2.22 -5.27 -1.60
CA LEU A 123 -2.98 -4.20 -2.25
C LEU A 123 -2.46 -3.90 -3.67
N ARG A 124 -1.14 -3.80 -3.85
CA ARG A 124 -0.55 -3.54 -5.16
C ARG A 124 -0.72 -4.71 -6.12
N SER A 125 -0.59 -5.94 -5.62
CA SER A 125 -0.77 -7.13 -6.45
C SER A 125 -2.21 -7.21 -7.00
N GLU A 126 -3.19 -6.89 -6.16
CA GLU A 126 -4.60 -6.78 -6.57
C GLU A 126 -4.83 -5.66 -7.58
N ALA A 127 -4.31 -4.45 -7.31
CA ALA A 127 -4.45 -3.31 -8.20
C ALA A 127 -3.89 -3.56 -9.60
N LYS A 128 -2.76 -4.30 -9.68
CA LYS A 128 -2.12 -4.67 -10.94
C LYS A 128 -2.85 -5.81 -11.67
N ALA A 129 -3.44 -6.76 -10.94
CA ALA A 129 -4.30 -7.78 -11.54
C ALA A 129 -5.52 -7.15 -12.22
N LEU A 130 -6.14 -6.16 -11.58
CA LEU A 130 -7.30 -5.41 -12.11
C LEU A 130 -6.96 -4.49 -13.29
N GLU A 131 -5.68 -4.15 -13.51
CA GLU A 131 -5.26 -3.38 -14.69
C GLU A 131 -5.08 -4.25 -15.94
N ASN A 132 -4.79 -5.54 -15.74
CA ASN A 132 -4.53 -6.50 -16.82
C ASN A 132 -5.74 -7.41 -17.15
N ALA A 133 -6.86 -7.23 -16.46
CA ALA A 133 -8.12 -7.95 -16.66
C ALA A 133 -9.07 -7.14 -17.55
#